data_AF-A0A817X6R5-F1
#
_entry.id   AF-A0A817X6R5-F1
#
_cell.length_a   1.000
_cell.length_b   1.000
_cell.length_c   1.000
_cell.angle_alpha   90.00
_cell.angle_beta   90.00
_cell.angle_gamma   90.00
#
_symmetry.space_group_name_H-M   'P 1'
#
loop_
_entity.id
_entity.type
_entity.pdbx_description
1 polymer ?
#
loop_
_entity_poly.entity_id
_entity_poly.type
_entity_poly.pdbx_seq_one_letter_code
_entity_poly.pdbx_strand_id
1 'polypeptide(L)'
;MKQVENIKSLGSTSSNYVRIALLCICFLVVFISLSVKFHRFKFKTVSKIDHPIRAVVSHSEFDIVFSYYAEDIWDVERFIRYLKNVSTIQRLSPRVIVYNKNVKTSIEYLKDTLLADIVRALPNRGREGATYLTHIIENYDTIANHTLFSQAGVEGITDVGLADWFLTRLLHQFNSMVGYMPLVSNNWISTYDCGHHSQYAYLPRLPQLWGIVE
;
A
#
# COMPACT_ATOMS: atom_id res chain seq x y z
N MET A 1 -20.21 71.00 35.57
CA MET A 1 -20.29 70.44 34.19
C MET A 1 -19.50 69.12 34.07
N LYS A 2 -19.99 68.01 34.65
CA LYS A 2 -19.39 66.66 34.47
C LYS A 2 -20.48 65.57 34.45
N GLN A 3 -21.37 65.64 33.47
CA GLN A 3 -22.48 64.71 33.28
C GLN A 3 -22.73 64.42 31.79
N VAL A 4 -21.67 64.34 30.97
CA VAL A 4 -21.81 64.09 29.51
C VAL A 4 -20.88 62.96 28.98
N GLU A 5 -20.07 62.32 29.81
CA GLU A 5 -19.15 61.27 29.31
C GLU A 5 -19.68 59.83 29.36
N ASN A 6 -20.85 59.57 29.97
CA ASN A 6 -21.28 58.18 30.23
C ASN A 6 -22.30 57.58 29.24
N ILE A 7 -22.65 58.25 28.14
CA ILE A 7 -23.66 57.73 27.19
C ILE A 7 -23.02 57.10 25.93
N LYS A 8 -21.72 57.30 25.67
CA LYS A 8 -21.07 56.75 24.46
C LYS A 8 -20.65 55.28 24.55
N SER A 9 -20.67 54.64 25.73
CA SER A 9 -20.22 53.24 25.88
C SER A 9 -21.31 52.19 25.65
N LEU A 10 -22.61 52.55 25.76
CA LEU A 10 -23.72 51.59 25.58
C LEU A 10 -24.07 51.28 24.12
N GLY A 11 -23.70 52.13 23.16
CA GLY A 11 -24.01 51.95 21.74
C GLY A 11 -23.06 51.02 20.97
N SER A 12 -21.86 50.75 21.53
CA SER A 12 -20.83 49.92 20.88
C SER A 12 -21.05 48.43 21.13
N THR A 13 -21.52 48.06 22.31
CA THR A 13 -21.68 46.66 22.72
C THR A 13 -22.84 45.96 22.00
N SER A 14 -24.01 46.60 21.83
CA SER A 14 -25.13 45.97 21.12
C SER A 14 -24.84 45.71 19.63
N SER A 15 -24.09 46.61 18.99
CA SER A 15 -23.64 46.48 17.60
C SER A 15 -22.72 45.26 17.41
N ASN A 16 -21.85 44.98 18.39
CA ASN A 16 -20.95 43.83 18.34
C ASN A 16 -21.69 42.49 18.50
N TYR A 17 -22.71 42.41 19.36
CA TYR A 17 -23.52 41.20 19.49
C TYR A 17 -24.31 40.89 18.20
N VAL A 18 -24.83 41.92 17.53
CA VAL A 18 -25.50 41.75 16.23
C VAL A 18 -24.53 41.27 15.15
N ARG A 19 -23.30 41.81 15.12
CA ARG A 19 -22.26 41.36 14.17
C ARG A 19 -21.82 39.91 14.43
N ILE A 20 -21.64 39.54 15.69
CA ILE A 20 -21.29 38.16 16.07
C ILE A 20 -22.43 37.20 15.69
N ALA A 21 -23.68 37.57 15.97
CA ALA A 21 -24.84 36.76 15.60
C ALA A 21 -24.93 36.54 14.09
N LEU A 22 -24.69 37.59 13.28
CA LEU A 22 -24.67 37.49 11.82
C LEU A 22 -23.54 36.59 11.30
N LEU A 23 -22.34 36.67 11.90
CA LEU A 23 -21.22 35.79 11.53
C LEU A 23 -21.51 34.32 11.88
N CYS A 24 -22.11 34.05 13.04
CA CYS A 24 -22.51 32.70 13.43
C CYS A 24 -23.54 32.11 12.47
N ILE A 25 -24.54 32.91 12.05
CA ILE A 25 -25.55 32.48 11.06
C ILE A 25 -24.89 32.18 9.71
N CYS A 26 -23.97 33.03 9.23
CA CYS A 26 -23.23 32.77 7.99
C CYS A 26 -22.42 31.47 8.06
N PHE A 27 -21.73 31.22 9.17
CA PHE A 27 -20.99 29.97 9.37
C PHE A 27 -21.91 28.75 9.37
N LEU A 28 -23.07 28.84 10.03
CA LEU A 28 -24.05 27.76 10.08
C LEU A 28 -24.59 27.42 8.68
N VAL A 29 -24.89 28.45 7.87
CA VAL A 29 -25.38 28.27 6.48
C VAL A 29 -24.32 27.61 5.60
N VAL A 30 -23.05 28.03 5.72
CA VAL A 30 -21.93 27.42 4.97
C VAL A 30 -21.72 25.97 5.40
N PHE A 31 -21.77 25.69 6.70
CA PHE A 31 -21.60 24.34 7.25
C PHE A 31 -22.72 23.40 6.79
N ILE A 32 -23.98 23.85 6.81
CA ILE A 32 -25.11 23.08 6.29
C ILE A 32 -24.96 22.85 4.79
N SER A 33 -24.56 23.87 4.03
CA SER A 33 -24.35 23.75 2.57
C SER A 33 -23.25 22.74 2.21
N LEU A 34 -22.15 22.72 2.97
CA LEU A 34 -21.08 21.74 2.81
C LEU A 34 -21.53 20.34 3.22
N SER A 35 -22.28 20.21 4.31
CA SER A 35 -22.82 18.94 4.79
C SER A 35 -23.82 18.33 3.80
N VAL A 36 -24.68 19.14 3.18
CA VAL A 36 -25.60 18.68 2.13
C VAL A 36 -24.85 18.26 0.86
N LYS A 37 -23.78 18.97 0.48
CA LYS A 37 -22.91 18.54 -0.64
C LYS A 37 -22.19 17.22 -0.33
N PHE A 38 -21.73 17.04 0.90
CA PHE A 38 -21.05 15.82 1.35
C PHE A 38 -22.02 14.64 1.46
N HIS A 39 -23.26 14.87 1.90
CA HIS A 39 -24.28 13.81 1.97
C HIS A 39 -24.85 13.44 0.58
N ARG A 40 -24.75 14.36 -0.40
CA ARG A 40 -25.07 14.09 -1.81
C ARG A 40 -23.96 13.33 -2.56
N PHE A 41 -22.83 13.04 -1.92
CA PHE A 41 -21.92 12.01 -2.39
C PHE A 41 -22.57 10.64 -2.15
N LYS A 42 -23.57 10.33 -2.99
CA LYS A 42 -24.09 8.97 -3.11
C LYS A 42 -22.92 8.15 -3.65
N PHE A 43 -22.35 7.29 -2.80
CA PHE A 43 -21.56 6.17 -3.29
C PHE A 43 -22.43 5.46 -4.32
N LYS A 44 -21.99 5.49 -5.57
CA LYS A 44 -22.62 4.72 -6.63
C LYS A 44 -22.47 3.28 -6.18
N THR A 45 -23.56 2.65 -5.78
CA THR A 45 -23.58 1.24 -5.42
C THR A 45 -23.00 0.50 -6.61
N VAL A 46 -21.86 -0.16 -6.40
CA VAL A 46 -21.24 -0.99 -7.43
C VAL A 46 -22.31 -1.98 -7.86
N SER A 47 -22.71 -1.91 -9.12
CA SER A 47 -23.61 -2.90 -9.72
C SER A 47 -22.99 -4.26 -9.46
N LYS A 48 -23.79 -5.17 -8.93
CA LYS A 48 -23.45 -6.58 -8.74
C LYS A 48 -22.69 -7.04 -9.98
N ILE A 49 -21.47 -7.54 -9.80
CA ILE A 49 -20.65 -8.04 -10.90
C ILE A 49 -21.33 -9.33 -11.38
N ASP A 50 -22.25 -9.21 -12.32
CA ASP A 50 -22.90 -10.32 -13.00
C ASP A 50 -21.99 -10.88 -14.11
N HIS A 51 -20.70 -11.02 -13.82
CA HIS A 51 -19.83 -11.83 -14.66
C HIS A 51 -19.96 -13.26 -14.16
N PRO A 52 -20.39 -14.23 -15.01
CA PRO A 52 -20.20 -15.63 -14.67
C PRO A 52 -18.71 -15.78 -14.35
N ILE A 53 -18.39 -16.26 -13.15
CA ILE A 53 -17.01 -16.56 -12.75
C ILE A 53 -16.56 -17.66 -13.70
N ARG A 54 -16.03 -17.25 -14.84
CA ARG A 54 -15.30 -18.13 -15.74
C ARG A 54 -14.15 -18.60 -14.88
N ALA A 55 -14.08 -19.91 -14.63
CA ALA A 55 -13.02 -20.49 -13.81
C ALA A 55 -11.69 -19.88 -14.29
N VAL A 56 -11.10 -19.05 -13.44
CA VAL A 56 -9.85 -18.36 -13.71
C VAL A 56 -8.82 -19.47 -13.79
N VAL A 57 -8.41 -19.80 -15.01
CA VAL A 57 -7.34 -20.76 -15.23
C VAL A 57 -6.05 -19.99 -14.97
N SER A 58 -5.59 -20.03 -13.72
CA SER A 58 -4.25 -19.53 -13.41
C SER A 58 -3.23 -20.35 -14.20
N HIS A 59 -2.29 -19.65 -14.84
CA HIS A 59 -1.20 -20.29 -15.58
C HIS A 59 -0.01 -20.69 -14.69
N SER A 60 0.02 -20.29 -13.42
CA SER A 60 1.06 -20.65 -12.43
C SER A 60 0.48 -20.81 -11.02
N GLU A 61 1.06 -21.70 -10.20
CA GLU A 61 0.64 -21.84 -8.80
C GLU A 61 1.23 -20.74 -7.91
N PHE A 62 2.37 -20.16 -8.29
CA PHE A 62 3.05 -19.12 -7.53
C PHE A 62 3.83 -18.13 -8.42
N ASP A 63 3.57 -16.83 -8.27
CA ASP A 63 4.35 -15.76 -8.90
C ASP A 63 5.23 -15.04 -7.86
N ILE A 64 6.52 -14.83 -8.19
CA ILE A 64 7.42 -13.94 -7.47
C ILE A 64 7.58 -12.67 -8.31
N VAL A 65 7.00 -11.56 -7.85
CA VAL A 65 6.95 -10.29 -8.57
C VAL A 65 7.91 -9.28 -7.95
N PHE A 66 8.93 -8.90 -8.72
CA PHE A 66 9.91 -7.91 -8.34
C PHE A 66 9.66 -6.56 -8.98
N SER A 67 9.71 -5.51 -8.14
CA SER A 67 9.92 -4.14 -8.61
C SER A 67 11.42 -3.86 -8.66
N TYR A 68 12.00 -3.79 -9.85
CA TYR A 68 13.43 -3.50 -10.08
C TYR A 68 13.62 -2.08 -10.63
N TYR A 69 14.66 -1.40 -10.18
CA TYR A 69 15.11 -0.11 -10.70
C TYR A 69 16.63 -0.09 -10.86
N ALA A 70 17.39 -0.02 -9.78
CA ALA A 70 18.85 0.13 -9.84
C ALA A 70 19.55 -0.67 -8.75
N GLU A 71 18.89 -1.72 -8.27
CA GLU A 71 19.45 -2.62 -7.27
C GLU A 71 20.57 -3.47 -7.86
N ASP A 72 21.49 -3.89 -6.98
CA ASP A 72 22.63 -4.72 -7.38
C ASP A 72 22.13 -6.06 -7.95
N ILE A 73 22.54 -6.36 -9.17
CA ILE A 73 22.00 -7.51 -9.89
C ILE A 73 22.38 -8.85 -9.25
N TRP A 74 23.53 -8.92 -8.59
CA TRP A 74 24.00 -10.13 -7.93
C TRP A 74 23.26 -10.36 -6.61
N ASP A 75 22.90 -9.29 -5.90
CA ASP A 75 22.04 -9.41 -4.72
C ASP A 75 20.62 -9.84 -5.11
N VAL A 76 20.09 -9.35 -6.23
CA VAL A 76 18.79 -9.79 -6.76
C VAL A 76 18.83 -11.26 -7.22
N GLU A 77 19.87 -11.67 -7.96
CA GLU A 77 20.06 -13.07 -8.37
C GLU A 77 20.14 -14.00 -7.15
N ARG A 78 20.94 -13.62 -6.15
CA ARG A 78 21.09 -14.37 -4.91
C ARG A 78 19.76 -14.48 -4.17
N PHE A 79 18.97 -13.41 -4.13
CA PHE A 79 17.67 -13.41 -3.51
C PHE A 79 16.70 -14.36 -4.21
N ILE A 80 16.62 -14.32 -5.55
CA ILE A 80 15.81 -15.24 -6.35
C ILE A 80 16.21 -16.69 -6.07
N ARG A 81 17.52 -16.97 -6.04
CA ARG A 81 18.05 -18.31 -5.76
C ARG A 81 17.64 -18.79 -4.38
N TYR A 82 17.75 -17.95 -3.35
CA TYR A 82 17.33 -18.32 -2.00
C TYR A 82 15.83 -18.55 -1.90
N LEU A 83 15.00 -17.71 -2.53
CA LEU A 83 13.55 -17.91 -2.58
C LEU A 83 13.16 -19.23 -3.25
N LYS A 84 13.74 -19.53 -4.42
CA LYS A 84 13.48 -20.77 -5.16
C LYS A 84 13.89 -22.02 -4.39
N ASN A 85 14.84 -21.91 -3.46
CA ASN A 85 15.28 -22.99 -2.59
C ASN A 85 14.43 -23.19 -1.33
N VAL A 86 13.48 -22.30 -1.03
CA VAL A 86 12.52 -22.51 0.06
C VAL A 86 11.57 -23.64 -0.34
N SER A 87 11.52 -24.72 0.45
CA SER A 87 10.77 -25.94 0.12
C SER A 87 9.28 -25.69 -0.19
N THR A 88 8.64 -24.76 0.53
CA THR A 88 7.25 -24.38 0.27
C THR A 88 7.06 -23.68 -1.07
N ILE A 89 8.01 -22.85 -1.48
CA ILE A 89 7.97 -22.15 -2.77
C ILE A 89 8.33 -23.13 -3.90
N GLN A 90 9.37 -23.95 -3.73
CA GLN A 90 9.84 -24.90 -4.73
C GLN A 90 8.74 -25.84 -5.22
N ARG A 91 7.87 -26.30 -4.31
CA ARG A 91 6.73 -27.18 -4.64
C ARG A 91 5.68 -26.54 -5.54
N LEU A 92 5.62 -25.22 -5.60
CA LEU A 92 4.61 -24.45 -6.35
C LEU A 92 5.12 -23.98 -7.73
N SER A 93 6.25 -24.52 -8.19
CA SER A 93 6.85 -24.21 -9.50
C SER A 93 6.87 -22.69 -9.79
N PRO A 94 7.62 -21.91 -8.98
CA PRO A 94 7.49 -20.47 -8.92
C PRO A 94 7.94 -19.80 -10.22
N ARG A 95 7.15 -18.84 -10.70
CA ARG A 95 7.49 -18.00 -11.85
C ARG A 95 8.02 -16.65 -11.38
N VAL A 96 9.20 -16.27 -11.83
CA VAL A 96 9.85 -15.00 -11.50
C VAL A 96 9.50 -13.94 -12.55
N ILE A 97 8.88 -12.86 -12.10
CA ILE A 97 8.43 -11.75 -12.93
C ILE A 97 9.11 -10.48 -12.44
N VAL A 98 9.86 -9.82 -13.31
CA VAL A 98 10.59 -8.58 -12.99
C VAL A 98 10.00 -7.41 -13.77
N TYR A 99 9.52 -6.40 -13.07
CA TYR A 99 9.18 -5.11 -13.67
C TYR A 99 10.38 -4.18 -13.57
N ASN A 100 11.01 -3.92 -14.72
CA ASN A 100 12.16 -3.04 -14.86
C ASN A 100 11.72 -1.57 -15.00
N LYS A 101 12.02 -0.76 -14.00
CA LYS A 101 11.73 0.68 -13.97
C LYS A 101 12.89 1.54 -14.46
N ASN A 102 14.02 0.94 -14.81
CA ASN A 102 15.21 1.66 -15.24
C ASN A 102 15.41 1.51 -16.75
N VAL A 103 15.15 2.62 -17.44
CA VAL A 103 15.27 2.74 -18.90
C VAL A 103 16.69 2.49 -19.42
N LYS A 104 17.71 2.52 -18.55
CA LYS A 104 19.11 2.26 -18.93
C LYS A 104 19.47 0.78 -18.87
N THR A 105 18.69 -0.03 -18.17
CA THR A 105 18.95 -1.47 -18.03
C THR A 105 18.13 -2.23 -19.08
N SER A 106 18.79 -3.08 -19.87
CA SER A 106 18.13 -3.91 -20.89
C SER A 106 17.23 -4.96 -20.24
N ILE A 107 16.08 -5.23 -20.86
CA ILE A 107 15.14 -6.28 -20.47
C ILE A 107 15.79 -7.66 -20.63
N GLU A 108 16.48 -7.86 -21.75
CA GLU A 108 17.18 -9.10 -22.10
C GLU A 108 18.29 -9.37 -21.08
N TYR A 109 19.09 -8.35 -20.76
CA TYR A 109 20.14 -8.46 -19.75
C TYR A 109 19.59 -8.90 -18.38
N LEU A 110 18.48 -8.31 -17.94
CA LEU A 110 17.83 -8.71 -16.69
C LEU A 110 17.27 -10.13 -16.77
N LYS A 111 16.64 -10.48 -17.89
CA LYS A 111 16.03 -11.80 -18.06
C LYS A 111 17.08 -12.90 -17.96
N ASP A 112 18.19 -12.74 -18.66
CA ASP A 112 19.26 -13.72 -18.74
C ASP A 112 20.05 -13.79 -17.43
N THR A 113 20.37 -12.64 -16.82
CA THR A 113 21.18 -12.61 -15.59
C THR A 113 20.41 -13.09 -14.37
N LEU A 114 19.13 -12.72 -14.25
CA LEU A 114 18.29 -13.11 -13.11
C LEU A 114 17.62 -14.47 -13.29
N LEU A 115 17.77 -15.09 -14.47
CA LEU A 115 17.02 -16.29 -14.88
C LEU A 115 15.51 -16.10 -14.62
N ALA A 116 15.03 -14.90 -14.97
CA ALA A 116 13.64 -14.52 -14.80
C ALA A 116 12.79 -15.08 -15.95
N ASP A 117 11.59 -15.56 -15.62
CA ASP A 117 10.68 -16.09 -16.63
C ASP A 117 10.12 -14.95 -17.49
N ILE A 118 9.81 -13.82 -16.86
CA ILE A 118 9.23 -12.64 -17.51
C ILE A 118 9.95 -11.38 -17.02
N VAL A 119 10.33 -10.51 -17.95
CA VAL A 119 10.78 -9.15 -17.65
C VAL A 119 9.95 -8.16 -18.45
N ARG A 120 9.37 -7.15 -17.78
CA ARG A 120 8.55 -6.10 -18.41
C ARG A 120 9.11 -4.73 -18.07
N ALA A 121 9.16 -3.82 -19.04
CA ALA A 121 9.45 -2.42 -18.74
C ALA A 121 8.24 -1.75 -18.06
N LEU A 122 8.51 -0.90 -17.08
CA LEU A 122 7.51 -0.08 -16.40
C LEU A 122 8.03 1.36 -16.25
N PRO A 123 7.21 2.40 -16.42
CA PRO A 123 7.65 3.76 -16.11
C PRO A 123 8.08 3.88 -14.64
N ASN A 124 9.13 4.65 -14.35
CA ASN A 124 9.56 4.92 -12.98
C ASN A 124 8.61 5.89 -12.26
N ARG A 125 7.40 5.45 -11.96
CA ARG A 125 6.35 6.20 -11.25
C ARG A 125 5.92 5.43 -10.01
N GLY A 126 5.87 6.13 -8.87
CA GLY A 126 5.64 5.51 -7.57
C GLY A 126 6.79 4.60 -7.12
N ARG A 127 6.67 4.00 -5.94
CA ARG A 127 7.61 2.98 -5.45
C ARG A 127 7.16 1.56 -5.86
N GLU A 128 7.48 0.55 -5.08
CA GLU A 128 7.12 -0.86 -5.33
C GLU A 128 5.60 -1.10 -5.38
N GLY A 129 4.81 -0.39 -4.57
CA GLY A 129 3.34 -0.54 -4.58
C GLY A 129 2.69 -0.24 -5.93
N ALA A 130 3.25 0.67 -6.73
CA ALA A 130 2.76 0.94 -8.08
C ALA A 130 2.99 -0.25 -9.04
N THR A 131 4.12 -0.93 -8.89
CA THR A 131 4.42 -2.18 -9.61
C THR A 131 3.43 -3.27 -9.23
N TYR A 132 3.16 -3.44 -7.93
CA TYR A 132 2.27 -4.48 -7.44
C TYR A 132 0.84 -4.28 -7.95
N LEU A 133 0.33 -3.05 -7.86
CA LEU A 133 -0.99 -2.72 -8.38
C LEU A 133 -1.08 -2.93 -9.89
N THR A 134 -0.04 -2.54 -10.64
CA THR A 134 0.02 -2.77 -12.09
C THR A 134 -0.06 -4.26 -12.42
N HIS A 135 0.71 -5.09 -11.71
CA HIS A 135 0.65 -6.55 -11.90
C HIS A 135 -0.74 -7.12 -11.64
N ILE A 136 -1.40 -6.71 -10.54
CA ILE A 136 -2.74 -7.18 -10.21
C ILE A 136 -3.75 -6.77 -11.29
N ILE A 137 -3.73 -5.50 -11.73
CA ILE A 137 -4.69 -5.00 -12.72
C ILE A 137 -4.48 -5.65 -14.09
N GLU A 138 -3.24 -5.74 -14.56
CA GLU A 138 -2.93 -6.27 -15.89
C GLU A 138 -3.12 -7.78 -16.01
N ASN A 139 -3.07 -8.50 -14.89
CA ASN A 139 -3.16 -9.95 -14.87
C ASN A 139 -4.35 -10.43 -14.03
N TYR A 140 -5.37 -9.60 -13.78
CA TYR A 140 -6.48 -9.92 -12.86
C TYR A 140 -7.13 -11.27 -13.14
N ASP A 141 -7.34 -11.59 -14.42
CA ASP A 141 -7.98 -12.83 -14.86
C ASP A 141 -7.01 -14.03 -14.93
N THR A 142 -5.71 -13.83 -14.73
CA THR A 142 -4.66 -14.84 -14.92
C THR A 142 -3.58 -14.82 -13.84
N ILE A 143 -3.84 -14.13 -12.71
CA ILE A 143 -2.89 -14.00 -11.61
C ILE A 143 -2.70 -15.37 -10.96
N ALA A 144 -1.48 -15.63 -10.49
CA ALA A 144 -1.18 -16.86 -9.78
C ALA A 144 -2.08 -17.03 -8.54
N ASN A 145 -2.33 -18.29 -8.15
CA ASN A 145 -3.05 -18.61 -6.91
C ASN A 145 -2.39 -17.94 -5.69
N HIS A 146 -1.07 -17.81 -5.74
CA HIS A 146 -0.27 -17.11 -4.76
C HIS A 146 0.71 -16.15 -5.44
N THR A 147 0.82 -14.94 -4.93
CA THR A 147 1.78 -13.95 -5.43
C THR A 147 2.60 -13.38 -4.28
N LEU A 148 3.92 -13.47 -4.39
CA LEU A 148 4.87 -12.77 -3.55
C LEU A 148 5.29 -11.46 -4.23
N PHE A 149 5.01 -10.34 -3.58
CA PHE A 149 5.46 -9.03 -4.01
C PHE A 149 6.70 -8.60 -3.21
N SER A 150 7.75 -8.18 -3.90
CA SER A 150 8.96 -7.69 -3.25
C SER A 150 9.67 -6.59 -4.06
N GLN A 151 10.37 -5.71 -3.35
CA GLN A 151 11.36 -4.86 -3.98
C GLN A 151 12.59 -5.72 -4.30
N ALA A 152 13.18 -5.56 -5.49
CA ALA A 152 14.33 -6.35 -5.89
C ALA A 152 15.53 -6.11 -4.96
N GLY A 153 16.03 -7.12 -4.26
CA GLY A 153 17.34 -7.10 -3.59
C GLY A 153 17.51 -6.18 -2.37
N VAL A 154 16.43 -5.61 -1.80
CA VAL A 154 16.54 -4.66 -0.67
C VAL A 154 16.16 -5.27 0.68
N GLU A 155 15.29 -6.29 0.71
CA GLU A 155 14.74 -6.79 1.96
C GLU A 155 14.74 -8.32 2.05
N GLY A 156 14.94 -8.85 3.26
CA GLY A 156 14.79 -10.28 3.54
C GLY A 156 15.99 -11.15 3.22
N ILE A 157 17.12 -10.57 2.80
CA ILE A 157 18.38 -11.26 2.50
C ILE A 157 19.51 -10.87 3.47
N THR A 158 20.41 -11.80 3.72
CA THR A 158 21.65 -11.67 4.50
C THR A 158 22.80 -12.24 3.68
N ASP A 159 24.04 -12.10 4.18
CA ASP A 159 25.21 -12.68 3.51
C ASP A 159 25.11 -14.20 3.31
N VAL A 160 24.39 -14.89 4.18
CA VAL A 160 24.32 -16.37 4.22
C VAL A 160 22.99 -16.96 3.78
N GLY A 161 21.97 -16.15 3.47
CA GLY A 161 20.63 -16.67 3.17
C GLY A 161 19.52 -15.64 3.31
N LEU A 162 18.27 -16.13 3.38
CA LEU A 162 17.14 -15.30 3.79
C LEU A 162 17.24 -14.99 5.28
N ALA A 163 16.82 -13.80 5.68
CA ALA A 163 16.74 -13.44 7.10
C ALA A 163 15.70 -14.33 7.82
N ASP A 164 15.96 -14.71 9.07
CA ASP A 164 15.12 -15.66 9.82
C ASP A 164 13.66 -15.22 9.92
N TRP A 165 13.40 -13.92 10.11
CA TRP A 165 12.04 -13.38 10.15
C TRP A 165 11.30 -13.56 8.82
N PHE A 166 12.03 -13.45 7.71
CA PHE A 166 11.49 -13.57 6.36
C PHE A 166 11.21 -15.04 6.04
N LEU A 167 12.14 -15.92 6.40
CA LEU A 167 11.96 -17.37 6.24
C LEU A 167 10.83 -17.90 7.11
N THR A 168 10.74 -17.46 8.38
CA THR A 168 9.65 -17.85 9.30
C THR A 168 8.29 -17.48 8.72
N ARG A 169 8.19 -16.29 8.13
CA ARG A 169 6.99 -15.83 7.43
C ARG A 169 6.62 -16.75 6.26
N LEU A 170 7.57 -17.01 5.37
CA LEU A 170 7.35 -17.90 4.23
C LEU A 170 6.99 -19.35 4.62
N LEU A 171 7.50 -19.84 5.75
CA LEU A 171 7.27 -21.23 6.17
C LEU A 171 5.99 -21.39 7.00
N HIS A 172 5.64 -20.41 7.84
CA HIS A 172 4.58 -20.57 8.83
C HIS A 172 3.32 -19.73 8.56
N GLN A 173 3.44 -18.61 7.86
CA GLN A 173 2.31 -17.71 7.59
C GLN A 173 1.81 -17.80 6.15
N PHE A 174 2.66 -18.28 5.24
CA PHE A 174 2.20 -18.63 3.90
C PHE A 174 1.28 -19.87 3.98
N ASN A 175 -0.02 -19.61 3.85
CA ASN A 175 -1.06 -20.63 3.81
C ASN A 175 -1.82 -20.50 2.49
N SER A 176 -2.25 -21.63 1.92
CA SER A 176 -3.16 -21.72 0.77
C SER A 176 -4.41 -20.82 0.84
N MET A 177 -4.84 -20.39 2.04
CA MET A 177 -5.98 -19.48 2.22
C MET A 177 -5.61 -17.99 2.21
N VAL A 178 -4.32 -17.63 2.19
CA VAL A 178 -3.85 -16.24 2.22
C VAL A 178 -3.41 -15.82 0.81
N GLY A 179 -4.19 -14.95 0.18
CA GLY A 179 -3.94 -14.47 -1.19
C GLY A 179 -2.86 -13.39 -1.30
N TYR A 180 -2.46 -12.74 -0.20
CA TYR A 180 -1.46 -11.68 -0.19
C TYR A 180 -0.64 -11.69 1.09
N MET A 181 0.69 -11.68 0.95
CA MET A 181 1.61 -11.66 2.08
C MET A 181 2.62 -10.51 1.94
N PRO A 182 2.52 -9.43 2.76
CA PRO A 182 3.51 -8.37 2.75
C PRO A 182 4.79 -8.87 3.46
N LEU A 183 5.87 -9.11 2.69
CA LEU A 183 7.17 -9.46 3.22
C LEU A 183 8.06 -8.22 3.36
N VAL A 184 7.82 -7.48 4.44
CA VAL A 184 8.54 -6.26 4.78
C VAL A 184 9.28 -6.43 6.10
N SER A 185 10.49 -5.87 6.18
CA SER A 185 11.33 -5.96 7.38
C SER A 185 10.61 -5.45 8.62
N ASN A 186 10.53 -6.31 9.63
CA ASN A 186 9.93 -5.95 10.90
C ASN A 186 10.73 -4.90 11.64
N ASN A 187 12.01 -4.62 11.37
CA ASN A 187 12.69 -3.58 12.16
C ASN A 187 12.06 -2.19 11.99
N TRP A 188 11.34 -1.95 10.89
CA TRP A 188 10.52 -0.75 10.74
C TRP A 188 9.07 -1.00 11.15
N ILE A 189 8.46 -2.15 10.79
CA ILE A 189 7.07 -2.46 11.19
C ILE A 189 6.86 -2.83 12.66
N SER A 190 7.88 -3.31 13.37
CA SER A 190 7.88 -3.61 14.81
C SER A 190 8.37 -2.44 15.65
N THR A 191 8.93 -1.38 15.05
CA THR A 191 8.94 -0.05 15.69
C THR A 191 7.62 0.69 15.46
N TYR A 192 6.78 0.21 14.55
CA TYR A 192 5.35 0.46 14.48
C TYR A 192 4.57 -0.67 15.19
N ASP A 193 4.96 -0.98 16.42
CA ASP A 193 4.16 -1.82 17.32
C ASP A 193 2.76 -1.22 17.42
N CYS A 194 1.77 -1.77 16.73
CA CYS A 194 0.35 -1.72 17.10
C CYS A 194 -0.25 -0.34 17.53
N GLY A 195 0.33 0.80 17.13
CA GLY A 195 -0.05 2.14 17.62
C GLY A 195 0.94 2.87 18.53
N HIS A 196 2.18 2.40 18.72
CA HIS A 196 3.25 3.10 19.44
C HIS A 196 4.53 3.17 18.61
N HIS A 197 4.84 4.38 18.19
CA HIS A 197 6.13 4.74 17.59
C HIS A 197 7.23 4.79 18.67
N SER A 198 8.46 4.45 18.31
CA SER A 198 9.67 4.69 19.13
C SER A 198 9.95 6.18 19.42
N GLN A 199 9.11 7.09 18.92
CA GLN A 199 9.13 8.54 19.19
C GLN A 199 7.78 9.05 19.75
N TYR A 200 7.00 8.21 20.45
CA TYR A 200 5.75 8.61 21.13
C TYR A 200 4.63 9.19 20.24
N ALA A 201 4.66 8.98 18.93
CA ALA A 201 3.57 9.36 18.04
C ALA A 201 2.56 8.21 17.90
N TYR A 202 1.32 8.44 18.32
CA TYR A 202 0.20 7.48 18.18
C TYR A 202 -0.33 7.48 16.73
N LEU A 203 -0.31 6.33 16.06
CA LEU A 203 -0.83 6.16 14.69
C LEU A 203 -2.07 5.23 14.68
N PRO A 204 -3.29 5.77 14.83
CA PRO A 204 -4.51 5.00 15.11
C PRO A 204 -5.04 4.10 13.97
N ARG A 205 -4.39 4.05 12.80
CA ARG A 205 -4.95 3.39 11.59
C ARG A 205 -4.34 2.03 11.25
N LEU A 206 -3.32 1.58 11.98
CA LEU A 206 -2.70 0.27 11.78
C LEU A 206 -3.45 -0.93 12.42
N PRO A 207 -4.16 -0.79 13.56
CA PRO A 207 -4.95 -1.89 14.13
C PRO A 207 -6.05 -2.42 13.19
N GLN A 208 -6.52 -1.59 12.25
CA GLN A 208 -7.59 -1.95 11.31
C GLN A 208 -7.15 -2.97 10.25
N LEU A 209 -5.83 -3.13 10.03
CA LEU A 209 -5.31 -4.13 9.10
C LEU A 209 -5.30 -5.55 9.70
N TRP A 210 -5.34 -5.67 11.03
CA TRP A 210 -5.35 -6.98 11.69
C TRP A 210 -6.71 -7.68 11.57
N GLY A 211 -7.82 -6.93 11.63
CA GLY A 211 -9.17 -7.49 11.45
C GLY A 211 -9.53 -7.97 10.03
N ILE A 212 -8.57 -7.92 9.10
CA ILE A 212 -8.69 -8.47 7.73
C ILE A 212 -8.01 -9.86 7.66
N VAL A 213 -7.18 -10.22 8.65
CA VAL A 213 -6.35 -11.44 8.65
C VAL A 213 -6.84 -12.51 9.64
N GLU A 214 -7.86 -12.20 10.45
CA GLU A 214 -8.63 -13.16 11.27
C GLU A 214 -9.99 -13.45 10.63
#